data_AF-A0A7J6X2V0-F1
#
_entry.id   AF-A0A7J6X2V0-F1
#
_cell.length_a   1.000
_cell.length_b   1.000
_cell.length_c   1.000
_cell.angle_alpha   90.00
_cell.angle_beta   90.00
_cell.angle_gamma   90.00
#
_symmetry.space_group_name_H-M   'P 1'
#
loop_
_entity.id
_entity.type
_entity.pdbx_description
1 polymer ?
#
loop_
_entity_poly.entity_id
_entity_poly.type
_entity_poly.pdbx_seq_one_letter_code
_entity_poly.pdbx_strand_id
1 'polypeptide(L)'
;MSTVKQVLEFSKLAAELCRETPVANLRAVRRSAKNTKDPSPLSSTIITINTKYPISVDRVKARRYGIPAEFLAPSNDAHQFGRQLCKIEAVDWWVDNAAEPNDDLQNLVRLLYSQHTKDATDYYGIDWRETHIVLCQSHLKGVLFPPKLH
;
A
#
# COMPACT_ATOMS: atom_id res chain seq x y z
N MET A 1 -12.67 12.78 -7.64
CA MET A 1 -14.01 12.98 -7.02
C MET A 1 -13.83 12.97 -5.51
N SER A 2 -14.44 13.89 -4.76
CA SER A 2 -14.28 13.91 -3.30
C SER A 2 -15.04 12.74 -2.66
N THR A 3 -14.49 12.18 -1.58
CA THR A 3 -15.03 11.05 -0.81
C THR A 3 -16.48 11.27 -0.36
N VAL A 4 -16.85 12.53 -0.14
CA VAL A 4 -18.20 12.95 0.26
C VAL A 4 -19.22 12.68 -0.87
N LYS A 5 -18.86 12.91 -2.14
CA LYS A 5 -19.76 12.63 -3.26
C LYS A 5 -20.06 11.13 -3.40
N GLN A 6 -19.05 10.29 -3.18
CA GLN A 6 -19.20 8.82 -3.23
C GLN A 6 -20.09 8.29 -2.11
N VAL A 7 -20.03 8.88 -0.92
CA VAL A 7 -20.89 8.52 0.22
C VAL A 7 -22.34 8.97 0.01
N LEU A 8 -22.55 10.16 -0.56
CA LEU A 8 -23.87 10.70 -0.87
C LEU A 8 -24.58 9.94 -1.98
N GLU A 9 -23.84 9.35 -2.93
CA GLU A 9 -24.38 8.51 -4.01
C GLU A 9 -24.89 7.15 -3.52
N PHE A 10 -24.42 6.65 -2.37
CA PHE A 10 -24.63 5.26 -1.96
C PHE A 10 -25.87 5.04 -1.07
N SER A 11 -26.19 5.97 -0.16
CA SER A 11 -27.26 5.74 0.81
C SER A 11 -27.75 7.02 1.48
N LYS A 12 -29.08 7.20 1.55
CA LYS A 12 -29.72 8.28 2.33
C LYS A 12 -29.29 8.25 3.80
N LEU A 13 -29.13 7.04 4.35
CA LEU A 13 -28.68 6.81 5.73
C LEU A 13 -27.23 7.27 5.96
N ALA A 14 -26.36 7.09 4.97
CA ALA A 14 -24.98 7.57 5.06
C ALA A 14 -24.92 9.12 5.00
N ALA A 15 -25.80 9.74 4.20
CA ALA A 15 -25.94 11.19 4.15
C ALA A 15 -26.45 11.77 5.47
N GLU A 16 -27.42 11.11 6.12
CA GLU A 16 -27.92 11.46 7.45
C GLU A 16 -26.83 11.30 8.52
N LEU A 17 -26.14 10.16 8.54
CA LEU A 17 -25.02 9.91 9.45
C LEU A 17 -23.92 10.98 9.29
N CYS A 18 -23.62 11.41 8.07
CA CYS A 18 -22.66 12.49 7.82
C CYS A 18 -23.14 13.88 8.28
N ARG A 19 -24.45 14.13 8.32
CA ARG A 19 -25.01 15.39 8.86
C ARG A 19 -25.00 15.41 10.38
N GLU A 20 -25.26 14.26 11.01
CA GLU A 20 -25.38 14.15 12.46
C GLU A 20 -24.03 13.95 13.16
N THR A 21 -23.04 13.39 12.47
CA THR A 21 -21.73 13.09 13.07
C THR A 21 -20.85 14.36 13.10
N PRO A 22 -20.46 14.87 14.28
CA PRO A 22 -19.51 15.98 14.38
C PRO A 22 -18.13 15.54 13.85
N VAL A 23 -17.38 16.49 13.28
CA VAL A 23 -16.07 16.22 12.66
C VAL A 23 -15.10 15.47 13.60
N ALA A 24 -15.18 15.74 14.91
CA ALA A 24 -14.37 15.06 15.92
C ALA A 24 -14.58 13.53 15.95
N ASN A 25 -15.78 13.06 15.64
CA ASN A 25 -16.16 11.65 15.68
C ASN A 25 -15.78 10.88 14.40
N LEU A 26 -15.34 11.56 13.34
CA LEU A 26 -14.90 10.91 12.10
C LEU A 26 -13.75 9.93 12.32
N ARG A 27 -12.88 10.16 13.32
CA ARG A 27 -11.81 9.22 13.68
C ARG A 27 -12.37 7.91 14.22
N ALA A 28 -13.42 7.95 15.03
CA ALA A 28 -14.07 6.77 15.58
C ALA A 28 -14.80 5.99 14.48
N VAL A 29 -15.56 6.69 13.62
CA VAL A 29 -16.22 6.11 12.45
C VAL A 29 -15.21 5.43 11.51
N ARG A 30 -14.06 6.06 11.26
CA ARG A 30 -13.01 5.46 10.43
C ARG A 30 -12.41 4.21 11.08
N ARG A 31 -12.29 4.17 12.42
CA ARG A 31 -11.75 3.00 13.12
C ARG A 31 -12.74 1.83 13.12
N SER A 32 -14.04 2.09 13.28
CA SER A 32 -15.07 1.05 13.22
C SER A 32 -15.31 0.51 11.82
N ALA A 33 -15.04 1.31 10.77
CA ALA A 33 -15.13 0.88 9.38
C ALA A 33 -13.91 0.09 8.87
N LYS A 34 -12.83 -0.04 9.65
CA LYS A 34 -11.66 -0.83 9.24
C LYS A 34 -11.96 -2.33 9.36
N ASN A 35 -11.43 -3.11 8.41
CA ASN A 35 -11.53 -4.56 8.45
C ASN A 35 -10.94 -5.15 9.74
N THR A 36 -11.52 -6.26 10.18
CA THR A 36 -11.02 -7.07 11.30
C THR A 36 -9.57 -7.43 11.07
N LYS A 37 -8.72 -7.24 12.09
CA LYS A 37 -7.32 -7.63 12.02
C LYS A 37 -7.22 -9.14 11.88
N ASP A 38 -6.42 -9.58 10.93
CA ASP A 38 -6.13 -10.99 10.73
C ASP A 38 -5.24 -11.52 11.87
N PRO A 39 -5.66 -12.57 12.61
CA PRO A 39 -4.82 -13.19 13.63
C PRO A 39 -3.60 -13.94 13.07
N SER A 40 -3.61 -14.35 11.79
CA SER A 40 -2.52 -15.10 11.15
C SER A 40 -2.26 -14.63 9.71
N PRO A 41 -1.64 -13.45 9.53
CA PRO A 41 -1.51 -12.81 8.21
C PRO A 41 -0.72 -13.65 7.21
N LEU A 42 0.30 -14.40 7.65
CA LEU A 42 1.09 -15.26 6.76
C LEU A 42 0.23 -16.37 6.16
N SER A 43 -0.51 -17.10 7.01
CA SER A 43 -1.36 -18.21 6.59
C SER A 43 -2.47 -17.75 5.66
N SER A 44 -3.17 -16.67 6.02
CA SER A 44 -4.23 -16.12 5.20
C SER A 44 -3.71 -15.58 3.87
N THR A 45 -2.51 -14.98 3.85
CA THR A 45 -1.89 -14.51 2.59
C THR A 45 -1.56 -15.68 1.67
N ILE A 46 -1.00 -16.77 2.19
CA ILE A 46 -0.72 -17.99 1.41
C ILE A 46 -2.02 -18.57 0.82
N ILE A 47 -3.10 -18.60 1.61
CA ILE A 47 -4.40 -19.06 1.10
C ILE A 47 -4.92 -18.11 0.03
N THR A 48 -4.85 -16.80 0.28
CA THR A 48 -5.38 -15.78 -0.63
C THR A 48 -4.63 -15.80 -1.96
N ILE A 49 -3.30 -15.83 -1.95
CA ILE A 49 -2.48 -15.78 -3.16
C ILE A 49 -2.71 -16.97 -4.10
N ASN A 50 -3.12 -18.11 -3.53
CA ASN A 50 -3.48 -19.32 -4.27
C ASN A 50 -4.88 -19.25 -4.93
N THR A 51 -5.68 -18.21 -4.66
CA THR A 51 -6.95 -18.00 -5.33
C THR A 51 -6.75 -17.43 -6.73
N LYS A 52 -7.77 -17.57 -7.60
CA LYS A 52 -7.70 -17.10 -8.99
C LYS A 52 -7.54 -15.58 -9.13
N TYR A 53 -8.13 -14.80 -8.22
CA TYR A 53 -8.12 -13.34 -8.26
C TYR A 53 -7.81 -12.77 -6.87
N PRO A 54 -6.54 -12.84 -6.42
CA PRO A 54 -6.15 -12.55 -5.03
C PRO A 54 -6.03 -11.06 -4.71
N ILE A 55 -5.93 -10.20 -5.73
CA ILE A 55 -5.67 -8.76 -5.58
C ILE A 55 -6.91 -8.00 -6.03
N SER A 56 -7.14 -6.80 -5.47
CA SER A 56 -8.15 -5.88 -5.97
C SER A 56 -7.53 -4.60 -6.52
N VAL A 57 -8.09 -4.08 -7.61
CA VAL A 57 -7.63 -2.86 -8.29
C VAL A 57 -8.77 -1.86 -8.45
N ASP A 58 -8.43 -0.58 -8.54
CA ASP A 58 -9.39 0.48 -8.84
C ASP A 58 -9.90 0.33 -10.29
N ARG A 59 -11.22 0.17 -10.45
CA ARG A 59 -11.85 -0.08 -11.75
C ARG A 59 -11.64 1.06 -12.74
N VAL A 60 -11.60 2.30 -12.28
CA VAL A 60 -11.42 3.47 -13.14
C VAL A 60 -9.98 3.49 -13.67
N LYS A 61 -9.01 3.20 -12.79
CA LYS A 61 -7.60 3.12 -13.19
C LYS A 61 -7.33 1.94 -14.11
N ALA A 62 -7.88 0.76 -13.80
CA ALA A 62 -7.72 -0.43 -14.64
C ALA A 62 -8.22 -0.19 -16.06
N ARG A 63 -9.39 0.46 -16.21
CA ARG A 63 -9.91 0.85 -17.52
C ARG A 63 -9.04 1.91 -18.20
N ARG A 64 -8.55 2.91 -17.45
CA ARG A 64 -7.70 3.99 -18.00
C ARG A 64 -6.39 3.46 -18.57
N TYR A 65 -5.76 2.50 -17.89
CA TYR A 65 -4.51 1.89 -18.34
C TYR A 65 -4.71 0.68 -19.26
N GLY A 66 -5.96 0.34 -19.60
CA GLY A 66 -6.25 -0.72 -20.57
C GLY A 66 -5.87 -2.11 -20.09
N ILE A 67 -5.96 -2.40 -18.79
CA ILE A 67 -5.64 -3.74 -18.25
C ILE A 67 -6.54 -4.79 -18.95
N PRO A 68 -5.96 -5.87 -19.53
CA PRO A 68 -6.71 -6.90 -20.20
C PRO A 68 -7.81 -7.52 -19.33
N ALA A 69 -8.99 -7.73 -19.92
CA ALA A 69 -10.15 -8.28 -19.21
C ALA A 69 -9.92 -9.71 -18.70
N GLU A 70 -8.98 -10.45 -19.29
CA GLU A 70 -8.59 -11.80 -18.87
C GLU A 70 -7.93 -11.84 -17.48
N PHE A 71 -7.29 -10.73 -17.08
CA PHE A 71 -6.70 -10.58 -15.76
C PHE A 71 -7.69 -10.05 -14.73
N LEU A 72 -8.87 -9.61 -15.15
CA LEU A 72 -9.90 -9.06 -14.28
C LEU A 72 -10.97 -10.12 -13.99
N ALA A 73 -11.48 -10.12 -12.76
CA ALA A 73 -12.62 -10.94 -12.40
C ALA A 73 -13.90 -10.37 -13.03
N PRO A 74 -14.88 -11.21 -13.41
CA PRO A 74 -16.17 -10.73 -13.91
C PRO A 74 -16.99 -10.01 -12.82
N SER A 75 -16.74 -10.31 -11.54
CA SER A 75 -17.39 -9.70 -10.39
C SER A 75 -16.57 -8.56 -9.77
N ASN A 76 -17.26 -7.59 -9.17
CA ASN A 76 -16.62 -6.55 -8.36
C ASN A 76 -16.16 -7.10 -7.00
N ASP A 77 -15.24 -6.39 -6.35
CA ASP A 77 -14.85 -6.67 -4.97
C ASP A 77 -16.03 -6.35 -4.03
N ALA A 78 -16.48 -7.34 -3.27
CA ALA A 78 -17.59 -7.19 -2.32
C ALA A 78 -17.21 -6.32 -1.11
N HIS A 79 -15.92 -6.22 -0.79
CA HIS A 79 -15.43 -5.50 0.38
C HIS A 79 -15.13 -4.04 0.11
N GLN A 80 -14.82 -3.68 -1.15
CA GLN A 80 -14.39 -2.33 -1.50
C GLN A 80 -15.12 -1.80 -2.73
N PHE A 81 -15.91 -0.75 -2.51
CA PHE A 81 -16.62 -0.07 -3.57
C PHE A 81 -15.67 0.51 -4.62
N GLY A 82 -16.04 0.38 -5.90
CA GLY A 82 -15.25 0.87 -7.02
C GLY A 82 -14.01 0.04 -7.35
N ARG A 83 -13.83 -1.11 -6.69
CA ARG A 83 -12.73 -2.04 -6.97
C ARG A 83 -13.20 -3.32 -7.63
N GLN A 84 -12.30 -3.92 -8.37
CA GLN A 84 -12.50 -5.17 -9.09
C GLN A 84 -11.35 -6.12 -8.74
N LEU A 85 -11.67 -7.39 -8.56
CA LEU A 85 -10.65 -8.41 -8.29
C LEU A 85 -9.84 -8.66 -9.58
N CYS A 86 -8.55 -8.92 -9.43
CA CYS A 86 -7.65 -9.21 -10.53
C CYS A 86 -6.64 -10.31 -10.15
N LYS A 87 -6.04 -10.90 -11.18
CA LYS A 87 -4.95 -11.86 -11.01
C LYS A 87 -3.64 -11.15 -10.70
N ILE A 88 -2.61 -11.90 -10.33
CA ILE A 88 -1.27 -11.37 -10.03
C ILE A 88 -0.59 -10.90 -11.32
N GLU A 89 -0.80 -11.60 -12.41
CA GLU A 89 -0.27 -11.32 -13.74
C GLU A 89 -0.73 -9.94 -14.27
N ALA A 90 -1.82 -9.39 -13.73
CA ALA A 90 -2.24 -8.03 -14.06
C ALA A 90 -1.23 -6.97 -13.58
N VAL A 91 -0.51 -7.26 -12.48
CA VAL A 91 0.55 -6.40 -11.95
C VAL A 91 1.76 -6.47 -12.85
N ASP A 92 2.20 -7.68 -13.21
CA ASP A 92 3.33 -7.89 -14.12
C ASP A 92 3.08 -7.23 -15.47
N TRP A 93 1.90 -7.46 -16.06
CA TRP A 93 1.48 -6.79 -17.29
C TRP A 93 1.53 -5.28 -17.17
N TRP A 94 1.07 -4.71 -16.04
CA TRP A 94 1.11 -3.27 -15.85
C TRP A 94 2.53 -2.74 -15.72
N VAL A 95 3.43 -3.44 -15.04
CA VAL A 95 4.85 -3.04 -14.94
C VAL A 95 5.50 -3.02 -16.33
N ASP A 96 5.18 -4.00 -17.17
CA ASP A 96 5.78 -4.13 -18.52
C ASP A 96 5.19 -3.15 -19.54
N ASN A 97 3.94 -2.72 -19.37
CA ASN A 97 3.20 -1.91 -20.35
C ASN A 97 2.92 -0.48 -19.88
N ALA A 98 3.20 -0.14 -18.62
CA ALA A 98 3.01 1.21 -18.12
C ALA A 98 3.97 2.19 -18.81
N ALA A 99 3.47 3.41 -19.05
CA ALA A 99 4.31 4.49 -19.54
C ALA A 99 5.41 4.81 -18.52
N GLU A 100 6.61 5.07 -19.02
CA GLU A 100 7.72 5.48 -18.17
C GLU A 100 7.37 6.74 -17.37
N PRO A 101 7.77 6.81 -16.09
CA PRO A 101 7.50 7.97 -15.26
C PRO A 101 8.26 9.19 -15.77
N ASN A 102 7.58 10.34 -15.83
CA ASN A 102 8.19 11.63 -16.14
C ASN A 102 9.38 11.95 -15.20
N ASP A 103 10.34 12.73 -15.68
CA ASP A 103 11.54 13.14 -14.94
C ASP A 103 11.22 13.78 -13.59
N ASP A 104 10.17 14.62 -13.54
CA ASP A 104 9.70 15.23 -12.28
C ASP A 104 9.27 14.18 -11.25
N LEU A 105 8.60 13.12 -11.69
CA LEU A 105 8.15 12.03 -10.83
C LEU A 105 9.34 11.19 -10.35
N GLN A 106 10.32 10.94 -11.23
CA GLN A 106 11.55 10.25 -10.87
C GLN A 106 12.34 11.04 -9.81
N ASN A 107 12.47 12.36 -9.99
CA ASN A 107 13.14 13.24 -9.04
C ASN A 107 12.42 13.28 -7.68
N LEU A 108 11.08 13.30 -7.70
CA LEU A 108 10.29 13.22 -6.47
C LEU A 108 10.52 11.89 -5.74
N VAL A 109 10.55 10.76 -6.44
CA VAL A 109 10.85 9.45 -5.85
C VAL A 109 12.25 9.45 -5.25
N ARG A 110 13.25 9.96 -5.97
CA ARG A 110 14.63 10.08 -5.45
C ARG A 110 14.71 10.93 -4.19
N LEU A 111 13.95 12.01 -4.13
CA LEU A 111 13.88 12.87 -2.94
C LEU A 111 13.24 12.14 -1.75
N LEU A 112 12.08 11.49 -1.96
CA LEU A 112 11.35 10.74 -0.94
C LEU A 112 12.18 9.59 -0.34
N TYR A 113 12.98 8.91 -1.18
CA TYR A 113 13.81 7.77 -0.80
C TYR A 113 15.29 8.13 -0.59
N SER A 114 15.62 9.42 -0.53
CA SER A 114 17.01 9.90 -0.44
C SER A 114 17.79 9.30 0.75
N GLN A 115 17.12 9.17 1.91
CA GLN A 115 17.73 8.53 3.08
C GLN A 115 18.04 7.05 2.84
N HIS A 116 17.11 6.29 2.27
CA HIS A 116 17.32 4.87 1.99
C HIS A 116 18.41 4.65 0.93
N THR A 117 18.49 5.53 -0.07
CA THR A 117 19.57 5.50 -1.05
C THR A 117 20.92 5.76 -0.38
N LYS A 118 20.98 6.70 0.58
CA LYS A 118 22.17 6.95 1.38
C LYS A 118 22.55 5.72 2.22
N ASP A 119 21.60 5.14 2.95
CA ASP A 119 21.85 3.93 3.76
C ASP A 119 22.39 2.77 2.90
N ALA A 120 21.83 2.58 1.70
CA ALA A 120 22.32 1.59 0.76
C ALA A 120 23.74 1.91 0.27
N THR A 121 24.02 3.17 -0.05
CA THR A 121 25.34 3.64 -0.51
C THR A 121 26.39 3.44 0.58
N ASP A 122 26.06 3.80 1.82
CA ASP A 122 26.91 3.61 2.99
C ASP A 122 27.19 2.11 3.18
N TYR A 123 26.18 1.25 3.09
CA TYR A 123 26.34 -0.21 3.22
C TYR A 123 27.22 -0.83 2.12
N TYR A 124 26.99 -0.48 0.85
CA TYR A 124 27.78 -1.00 -0.27
C TYR A 124 29.19 -0.37 -0.36
N GLY A 125 29.42 0.76 0.32
CA GLY A 125 30.72 1.41 0.42
C GLY A 125 31.66 0.80 1.46
N ILE A 126 31.18 -0.14 2.30
CA ILE A 126 32.01 -0.80 3.33
C ILE A 126 32.93 -1.84 2.67
N ASP A 127 34.24 -1.71 2.89
CA ASP A 127 35.18 -2.77 2.56
C ASP A 127 35.17 -3.87 3.64
N TRP A 128 34.34 -4.89 3.39
CA TRP A 128 34.20 -6.03 4.27
C TRP A 128 35.48 -6.87 4.39
N ARG A 129 36.43 -6.75 3.46
CA ARG A 129 37.68 -7.56 3.47
C ARG A 129 38.67 -7.07 4.53
N GLU A 130 38.71 -5.76 4.77
CA GLU A 130 39.58 -5.14 5.77
C GLU A 130 38.93 -5.02 7.15
N THR A 131 37.73 -5.57 7.31
CA THR A 131 37.00 -5.51 8.58
C THR A 131 37.60 -6.50 9.58
N HIS A 132 37.89 -6.02 10.79
CA HIS A 132 38.44 -6.83 11.88
C HIS A 132 37.44 -6.98 13.02
N ILE A 133 37.46 -8.13 13.70
CA ILE A 133 36.60 -8.39 14.84
C ILE A 133 37.23 -7.78 16.10
N VAL A 134 36.53 -6.84 16.71
CA VAL A 134 36.86 -6.35 18.06
C VAL A 134 35.83 -6.92 19.03
N LEU A 135 36.27 -7.80 19.92
CA LEU A 135 35.43 -8.31 21.00
C LEU A 135 35.26 -7.21 22.06
N CYS A 136 34.04 -6.68 22.17
CA CYS A 136 33.71 -5.65 23.14
C CYS A 136 32.64 -6.17 24.12
N GLN A 137 32.76 -5.83 25.40
CA GLN A 137 31.69 -6.05 26.37
C GLN A 137 30.54 -5.08 26.08
N SER A 138 29.45 -5.61 25.52
CA SER A 138 28.24 -4.84 25.22
C SER A 138 27.59 -4.35 26.51
N HIS A 139 27.85 -3.09 26.87
CA HIS A 139 27.02 -2.37 27.83
C HIS A 139 25.81 -1.83 27.08
N LEU A 140 24.60 -2.21 27.48
CA LEU A 140 23.35 -1.68 26.93
C LEU A 140 23.27 -0.18 27.20
N LYS A 141 23.80 0.63 26.29
CA LYS A 141 23.48 2.05 26.21
C LYS A 141 22.20 2.18 25.39
N GLY A 142 21.27 3.04 25.83
CA GLY A 142 20.10 3.41 25.04
C GLY A 142 20.53 4.14 23.79
N VAL A 143 20.88 3.40 22.74
CA VAL A 143 21.20 3.94 21.43
C VAL A 143 19.87 4.27 20.76
N LEU A 144 19.66 5.56 20.51
CA LEU A 144 18.54 6.04 19.71
C LEU A 144 18.80 5.63 18.25
N PHE A 145 18.25 4.49 17.85
CA PHE A 145 18.07 4.23 16.43
C PHE A 145 17.11 5.29 15.87
N PRO A 146 17.39 5.87 14.70
CA PRO A 146 16.45 6.78 14.07
C PRO A 146 15.10 6.07 13.99
N PRO A 147 14.00 6.71 14.43
CA PRO A 147 12.68 6.10 14.39
C PRO A 147 12.41 5.70 12.94
N LYS A 148 12.13 4.41 12.70
CA LYS A 148 11.65 3.95 11.41
C LYS A 148 10.38 4.77 11.11
N LEU A 149 10.46 5.66 10.12
CA LEU A 149 9.32 6.40 9.62
C LEU A 149 8.33 5.36 9.09
N HIS A 150 7.24 5.15 9.82
CA HIS A 150 6.12 4.28 9.46
C HIS A 150 5.04 5.07 8.72
#